data_AF-F2G6A5-F1
#
_entry.id   AF-F2G6A5-F1
#
_cell.length_a   1.000
_cell.length_b   1.000
_cell.length_c   1.000
_cell.angle_alpha   90.00
_cell.angle_beta   90.00
_cell.angle_gamma   90.00
#
_symmetry.space_group_name_H-M   'P 1'
#
loop_
_entity.id
_entity.type
_entity.pdbx_description
1 polymer ?
#
loop_
_entity_poly.entity_id
_entity_poly.type
_entity_poly.pdbx_seq_one_letter_code
_entity_poly.pdbx_strand_id
1 'polypeptide(L)'
;MKLVASAFVAMLALSGCQSAYYAAWEKVGVEKRDILVGRVENAKESQEDAQEQFSSALEAFSAAVAFDGGELEEVYDRLNGQYEDSVAASEEVSARIDKVESVAEALFDEWSEELDKYENASLKRDSAAKLRETQRRYTSLMKAMRKAESKMPPVLNALQDNVLYLKHNLNASAIGALQGELSTIENNVAQLIGQMNSAIAESDAFIASMKN
;
A
#
# COMPACT_ATOMS: atom_id res chain seq x y z
N MET A 1 -1.84 4.62 40.44
CA MET A 1 -0.40 4.61 40.06
C MET A 1 0.13 3.24 39.61
N LYS A 2 -0.23 2.11 40.23
CA LYS A 2 0.27 0.78 39.80
C LYS A 2 -0.23 0.30 38.42
N LEU A 3 -1.45 0.68 38.02
CA LEU A 3 -2.01 0.32 36.70
C LEU A 3 -1.37 1.06 35.51
N VAL A 4 -0.86 2.28 35.74
CA VAL A 4 -0.21 3.09 34.69
C VAL A 4 1.20 2.56 34.40
N ALA A 5 1.88 2.02 35.41
CA ALA A 5 3.20 1.39 35.25
C ALA A 5 3.14 0.08 34.44
N SER A 6 2.08 -0.71 34.56
CA SER A 6 1.93 -1.97 33.79
C SER A 6 1.62 -1.75 32.31
N ALA A 7 0.94 -0.66 31.94
CA ALA A 7 0.70 -0.32 30.54
C ALA A 7 1.96 0.17 29.82
N PHE A 8 2.87 0.83 30.55
CA PHE A 8 4.13 1.34 29.99
C PHE A 8 5.15 0.23 29.69
N VAL A 9 5.13 -0.87 30.45
CA VAL A 9 6.00 -2.04 30.23
C VAL A 9 5.57 -2.88 29.02
N ALA A 10 4.27 -2.93 28.71
CA ALA A 10 3.77 -3.65 27.53
C ALA A 10 4.11 -2.93 26.20
N MET A 11 4.22 -1.60 26.21
CA MET A 11 4.59 -0.81 25.04
C MET A 11 6.09 -0.93 24.70
N LEU A 12 6.94 -1.12 25.70
CA LEU A 12 8.39 -1.38 25.51
C LEU A 12 8.70 -2.81 25.02
N ALA A 13 7.76 -3.75 25.15
CA ALA A 13 7.94 -5.13 24.68
C ALA A 13 7.70 -5.27 23.16
N LEU A 14 6.95 -4.36 22.54
CA LEU A 14 6.62 -4.43 21.12
C LEU A 14 7.75 -3.93 20.20
N SER A 15 8.56 -2.97 20.65
CA SER A 15 9.75 -2.52 19.91
C SER A 15 10.89 -3.54 19.92
N GLY A 16 10.96 -4.40 20.95
CA GLY A 16 11.96 -5.48 21.05
C GLY A 16 11.70 -6.69 20.14
N CYS A 17 10.47 -6.89 19.67
CA CYS A 17 10.14 -8.01 18.77
C CYS A 17 10.66 -7.81 17.35
N GLN A 18 10.67 -6.56 16.86
CA GLN A 18 11.16 -6.25 15.52
C GLN A 18 12.69 -6.34 15.44
N SER A 19 13.40 -5.81 16.43
CA SER A 19 14.86 -5.93 16.51
C SER A 19 15.30 -7.40 16.61
N ALA A 20 14.60 -8.22 17.40
CA ALA A 20 14.85 -9.66 17.48
C ALA A 20 14.53 -10.40 16.16
N TYR A 21 13.48 -9.99 15.43
CA TYR A 21 13.12 -10.57 14.14
C TYR A 21 14.21 -10.32 13.08
N TYR A 22 14.70 -9.08 12.94
CA TYR A 22 15.74 -8.76 11.96
C TYR A 22 17.11 -9.33 12.36
N ALA A 23 17.44 -9.36 13.66
CA ALA A 23 18.67 -9.98 14.15
C ALA A 23 18.75 -11.50 13.89
N ALA A 24 17.60 -12.19 13.72
CA ALA A 24 17.58 -13.59 13.31
C ALA A 24 17.95 -13.78 11.83
N TRP A 25 17.56 -12.84 10.97
CA TRP A 25 17.89 -12.85 9.54
C TRP A 25 19.36 -12.51 9.27
N GLU A 26 19.94 -11.61 10.06
CA GLU A 26 21.38 -11.31 9.98
C GLU A 26 22.26 -12.50 10.35
N LYS A 27 21.83 -13.32 11.32
CA LYS A 27 22.53 -14.55 11.70
C LYS A 27 22.57 -15.59 10.60
N VAL A 28 21.69 -15.50 9.61
CA VAL A 28 21.69 -16.34 8.40
C VAL A 28 22.19 -15.60 7.15
N GLY A 29 22.79 -14.41 7.34
CA GLY A 29 23.48 -13.66 6.28
C GLY A 29 22.59 -12.76 5.42
N VAL A 30 21.35 -12.47 5.86
CA VAL A 30 20.44 -11.55 5.16
C VAL A 30 20.48 -10.18 5.85
N GLU A 31 21.00 -9.19 5.13
CA GLU A 31 21.12 -7.81 5.59
C GLU A 31 19.77 -7.07 5.53
N LYS A 32 19.50 -6.15 6.46
CA LYS A 32 18.27 -5.32 6.47
C LYS A 32 18.06 -4.56 5.15
N ARG A 33 19.16 -4.21 4.45
CA ARG A 33 19.13 -3.62 3.10
C ARG A 33 18.38 -4.51 2.10
N ASP A 34 18.68 -5.80 2.08
CA ASP A 34 18.08 -6.77 1.15
C ASP A 34 16.62 -7.04 1.50
N ILE A 35 16.31 -7.09 2.81
CA ILE A 35 14.93 -7.18 3.29
C ILE A 35 14.13 -5.96 2.81
N LEU A 36 14.70 -4.75 2.93
CA LEU A 36 14.03 -3.52 2.51
C LEU A 36 13.75 -3.53 1.01
N VAL A 37 14.72 -3.92 0.17
CA VAL A 37 14.52 -4.07 -1.28
C VAL A 37 13.37 -5.04 -1.56
N GLY A 38 13.37 -6.21 -0.91
CA GLY A 38 12.29 -7.18 -1.05
C GLY A 38 10.93 -6.63 -0.61
N ARG A 39 10.85 -5.85 0.49
CA ARG A 39 9.59 -5.22 0.91
C ARG A 39 9.07 -4.21 -0.12
N VAL A 40 9.97 -3.41 -0.70
CA VAL A 40 9.59 -2.45 -1.75
C VAL A 40 9.13 -3.18 -3.01
N GLU A 41 9.79 -4.27 -3.41
CA GLU A 41 9.35 -5.12 -4.54
C GLU A 41 7.93 -5.69 -4.28
N ASN A 42 7.68 -6.25 -3.09
CA ASN A 42 6.34 -6.76 -2.73
C ASN A 42 5.27 -5.65 -2.68
N ALA A 43 5.61 -4.44 -2.21
CA ALA A 43 4.68 -3.32 -2.18
C ALA A 43 4.35 -2.84 -3.59
N LYS A 44 5.34 -2.82 -4.48
CA LYS A 44 5.15 -2.55 -5.91
C LYS A 44 4.20 -3.55 -6.55
N GLU A 45 4.45 -4.85 -6.38
CA GLU A 45 3.57 -5.92 -6.89
C GLU A 45 2.13 -5.75 -6.38
N SER A 46 1.92 -5.47 -5.09
CA SER A 46 0.56 -5.22 -4.57
C SER A 46 -0.13 -3.99 -5.19
N GLN A 47 0.64 -2.99 -5.61
CA GLN A 47 0.09 -1.83 -6.32
C GLN A 47 -0.29 -2.18 -7.76
N GLU A 48 0.50 -3.01 -8.44
CA GLU A 48 0.19 -3.53 -9.78
C GLU A 48 -1.09 -4.39 -9.74
N ASP A 49 -1.19 -5.31 -8.77
CA ASP A 49 -2.38 -6.15 -8.56
C ASP A 49 -3.63 -5.31 -8.27
N ALA A 50 -3.49 -4.29 -7.42
CA ALA A 50 -4.59 -3.38 -7.12
C ALA A 50 -5.01 -2.54 -8.34
N GLN A 51 -4.09 -2.14 -9.23
CA GLN A 51 -4.44 -1.47 -10.48
C GLN A 51 -5.33 -2.35 -11.36
N GLU A 52 -4.98 -3.63 -11.50
CA GLU A 52 -5.78 -4.59 -12.24
C GLU A 52 -7.16 -4.74 -11.60
N GLN A 53 -7.21 -4.96 -10.28
CA GLN A 53 -8.47 -5.16 -9.56
C GLN A 53 -9.43 -3.97 -9.66
N PHE A 54 -8.94 -2.74 -9.47
CA PHE A 54 -9.79 -1.55 -9.60
C PHE A 54 -10.24 -1.30 -11.05
N SER A 55 -9.46 -1.74 -12.04
CA SER A 55 -9.85 -1.71 -13.45
C SER A 55 -10.96 -2.73 -13.74
N SER A 56 -10.84 -3.95 -13.21
CA SER A 56 -11.88 -4.99 -13.32
C SER A 56 -13.18 -4.59 -12.61
N ALA A 57 -13.09 -3.90 -11.48
CA ALA A 57 -14.26 -3.34 -10.80
C ALA A 57 -14.96 -2.25 -11.64
N LEU A 58 -14.18 -1.36 -12.28
CA LEU A 58 -14.73 -0.36 -13.20
C LEU A 58 -15.40 -1.03 -14.42
N GLU A 59 -14.79 -2.08 -14.98
CA GLU A 59 -15.37 -2.84 -16.09
C GLU A 59 -16.69 -3.50 -15.69
N ALA A 60 -16.75 -4.15 -14.52
CA ALA A 60 -17.98 -4.74 -14.01
C ALA A 60 -19.06 -3.69 -13.75
N PHE A 61 -18.68 -2.52 -13.21
CA PHE A 61 -19.61 -1.40 -13.04
C PHE A 61 -20.13 -0.89 -14.39
N SER A 62 -19.26 -0.76 -15.38
CA SER A 62 -19.61 -0.34 -16.75
C SER A 62 -20.54 -1.32 -17.44
N ALA A 63 -20.33 -2.63 -17.24
CA ALA A 63 -21.23 -3.66 -17.72
C ALA A 63 -22.60 -3.62 -17.03
N ALA A 64 -22.63 -3.35 -15.71
CA ALA A 64 -23.87 -3.22 -14.96
C ALA A 64 -24.74 -2.04 -15.45
N VAL A 65 -24.13 -0.90 -15.80
CA VAL A 65 -24.88 0.27 -16.30
C VAL A 65 -25.32 0.14 -17.76
N ALA A 66 -24.64 -0.69 -18.55
CA ALA A 66 -24.97 -1.01 -19.93
C ALA A 66 -25.99 -2.17 -20.06
N PHE A 67 -26.47 -2.70 -18.93
CA PHE A 67 -27.38 -3.82 -18.88
C PHE A 67 -28.72 -3.52 -19.56
N ASP A 68 -29.10 -4.36 -20.52
CA ASP A 68 -30.36 -4.28 -21.29
C ASP A 68 -31.15 -5.60 -21.15
N GLY A 69 -31.40 -6.01 -19.90
CA GLY A 69 -32.16 -7.21 -19.57
C GLY A 69 -31.32 -8.45 -19.19
N GLY A 70 -31.95 -9.41 -18.50
CA GLY A 70 -31.29 -10.55 -17.86
C GLY A 70 -31.62 -10.65 -16.36
N GLU A 71 -30.84 -11.40 -15.60
CA GLU A 71 -30.99 -11.49 -14.14
C GLU A 71 -30.16 -10.41 -13.42
N LEU A 72 -30.84 -9.47 -12.77
CA LEU A 72 -30.18 -8.39 -12.02
C LEU A 72 -29.40 -8.90 -10.81
N GLU A 73 -29.74 -10.10 -10.32
CA GLU A 73 -28.99 -10.78 -9.27
C GLU A 73 -27.56 -11.11 -9.72
N GLU A 74 -27.38 -11.61 -10.95
CA GLU A 74 -26.04 -11.87 -11.51
C GLU A 74 -25.20 -10.59 -11.64
N VAL A 75 -25.84 -9.48 -12.04
CA VAL A 75 -25.20 -8.16 -12.12
C VAL A 75 -24.73 -7.70 -10.74
N TYR A 76 -25.61 -7.84 -9.74
CA TYR A 76 -25.28 -7.54 -8.35
C TYR A 76 -24.13 -8.40 -7.84
N ASP A 77 -24.20 -9.73 -8.01
CA ASP A 77 -23.20 -10.65 -7.50
C ASP A 77 -21.82 -10.37 -8.11
N ARG A 78 -21.78 -10.09 -9.42
CA ARG A 78 -20.53 -9.73 -10.09
C ARG A 78 -19.95 -8.42 -9.55
N LEU A 79 -20.79 -7.38 -9.40
CA LEU A 79 -20.32 -6.08 -8.90
C LEU A 79 -19.88 -6.17 -7.42
N ASN A 80 -20.64 -6.90 -6.60
CA ASN A 80 -20.30 -7.14 -5.20
C ASN A 80 -18.97 -7.89 -5.06
N GLY A 81 -18.75 -8.95 -5.86
CA GLY A 81 -17.48 -9.67 -5.86
C GLY A 81 -16.30 -8.77 -6.21
N GLN A 82 -16.41 -7.97 -7.26
CA GLN A 82 -15.36 -7.02 -7.62
C GLN A 82 -15.11 -5.94 -6.56
N TYR A 83 -16.15 -5.52 -5.84
CA TYR A 83 -16.01 -4.62 -4.71
C TYR A 83 -15.24 -5.28 -3.56
N GLU A 84 -15.59 -6.51 -3.17
CA GLU A 84 -14.91 -7.26 -2.10
C GLU A 84 -13.44 -7.52 -2.44
N ASP A 85 -13.15 -7.93 -3.67
CA ASP A 85 -11.78 -8.13 -4.15
C ASP A 85 -10.98 -6.80 -4.12
N SER A 86 -11.61 -5.67 -4.47
CA SER A 86 -10.98 -4.35 -4.39
C SER A 86 -10.69 -3.91 -2.95
N VAL A 87 -11.55 -4.28 -1.99
CA VAL A 87 -11.30 -4.05 -0.56
C VAL A 87 -10.06 -4.85 -0.13
N ALA A 88 -10.01 -6.14 -0.46
CA ALA A 88 -8.87 -6.99 -0.12
C ALA A 88 -7.55 -6.48 -0.72
N ALA A 89 -7.56 -6.06 -1.99
CA ALA A 89 -6.40 -5.46 -2.64
C ALA A 89 -5.96 -4.15 -1.93
N SER A 90 -6.91 -3.33 -1.51
CA SER A 90 -6.62 -2.09 -0.78
C SER A 90 -5.98 -2.33 0.59
N GLU A 91 -6.46 -3.34 1.33
CA GLU A 91 -5.88 -3.75 2.61
C GLU A 91 -4.46 -4.30 2.43
N GLU A 92 -4.22 -5.11 1.40
CA GLU A 92 -2.90 -5.66 1.11
C GLU A 92 -1.89 -4.56 0.76
N VAL A 93 -2.27 -3.59 -0.09
CA VAL A 93 -1.41 -2.42 -0.40
C VAL A 93 -1.03 -1.69 0.89
N SER A 94 -2.00 -1.41 1.76
CA SER A 94 -1.77 -0.71 3.03
C SER A 94 -0.80 -1.49 3.92
N ALA A 95 -1.03 -2.78 4.09
CA ALA A 95 -0.18 -3.66 4.89
C ALA A 95 1.25 -3.81 4.34
N ARG A 96 1.43 -3.73 3.02
CA ARG A 96 2.76 -3.78 2.38
C ARG A 96 3.52 -2.49 2.58
N ILE A 97 2.85 -1.35 2.48
CA ILE A 97 3.48 -0.04 2.75
C ILE A 97 3.95 0.04 4.21
N ASP A 98 3.15 -0.43 5.17
CA ASP A 98 3.53 -0.48 6.59
C ASP A 98 4.78 -1.35 6.84
N LYS A 99 4.91 -2.48 6.11
CA LYS A 99 6.09 -3.36 6.18
C LYS A 99 7.35 -2.71 5.61
N VAL A 100 7.22 -1.87 4.57
CA VAL A 100 8.34 -1.07 4.04
C VAL A 100 8.81 -0.08 5.09
N GLU A 101 7.88 0.65 5.71
CA GLU A 101 8.15 1.63 6.76
C GLU A 101 8.90 1.02 7.94
N SER A 102 8.37 -0.07 8.49
CA SER A 102 8.96 -0.81 9.61
C SER A 102 10.42 -1.27 9.36
N VAL A 103 10.73 -1.81 8.19
CA VAL A 103 12.10 -2.26 7.88
C VAL A 103 13.04 -1.07 7.67
N ALA A 104 12.56 0.00 7.02
CA ALA A 104 13.36 1.18 6.74
C ALA A 104 13.76 1.92 8.03
N GLU A 105 12.84 2.08 8.96
CA GLU A 105 13.13 2.67 10.28
C GLU A 105 14.21 1.87 11.01
N ALA A 106 14.06 0.55 11.10
CA ALA A 106 15.05 -0.32 11.74
C ALA A 106 16.43 -0.25 11.07
N LEU A 107 16.49 -0.16 9.74
CA LEU A 107 17.73 0.00 8.99
C LEU A 107 18.40 1.35 9.28
N PHE A 108 17.63 2.44 9.31
CA PHE A 108 18.19 3.77 9.50
C PHE A 108 18.65 4.03 10.93
N ASP A 109 17.94 3.47 11.92
CA ASP A 109 18.34 3.54 13.32
C ASP A 109 19.68 2.82 13.54
N GLU A 110 19.79 1.58 13.08
CA GLU A 110 21.04 0.81 13.18
C GLU A 110 22.20 1.50 12.45
N TRP A 111 21.99 1.91 11.19
CA TRP A 111 23.04 2.58 10.43
C TRP A 111 23.50 3.87 11.15
N SER A 112 22.57 4.62 11.75
CA SER A 112 22.90 5.82 12.52
C SER A 112 23.77 5.49 13.74
N GLU A 113 23.44 4.44 14.50
CA GLU A 113 24.23 3.99 15.64
C GLU A 113 25.64 3.52 15.21
N GLU A 114 25.74 2.85 14.06
CA GLU A 114 27.02 2.37 13.54
C GLU A 114 27.94 3.48 13.04
N LEU A 115 27.39 4.63 12.62
CA LEU A 115 28.19 5.81 12.29
C LEU A 115 29.09 6.25 13.46
N ASP A 116 28.67 6.01 14.70
CA ASP A 116 29.46 6.35 15.90
C ASP A 116 30.55 5.36 16.24
N LYS A 117 30.57 4.19 15.60
CA LYS A 117 31.61 3.17 15.74
C LYS A 117 32.80 3.40 14.78
N TYR A 118 32.69 4.31 13.82
CA TYR A 118 33.77 4.61 12.88
C TYR A 118 34.89 5.43 13.52
N GLU A 119 36.10 4.88 13.52
CA GLU A 119 37.33 5.60 13.86
C GLU A 119 37.87 6.43 12.68
N ASN A 120 37.66 5.98 11.43
CA ASN A 120 38.12 6.69 10.24
C ASN A 120 37.12 7.79 9.85
N ALA A 121 37.49 9.06 10.08
CA ALA A 121 36.64 10.22 9.79
C ALA A 121 36.19 10.34 8.32
N SER A 122 37.02 9.89 7.37
CA SER A 122 36.64 9.93 5.95
C SER A 122 35.56 8.89 5.63
N LEU A 123 35.69 7.68 6.18
CA LEU A 123 34.68 6.62 6.01
C LEU A 123 33.38 6.97 6.74
N LYS A 124 33.44 7.54 7.95
CA LYS A 124 32.27 8.04 8.68
C LYS A 124 31.48 9.06 7.85
N ARG A 125 32.18 10.02 7.25
CA ARG A 125 31.55 11.07 6.42
C ARG A 125 30.91 10.50 5.15
N ASP A 126 31.58 9.57 4.48
CA ASP A 126 31.05 8.89 3.28
C ASP A 126 29.78 8.08 3.62
N SER A 127 29.84 7.26 4.67
CA SER A 127 28.70 6.46 5.16
C SER A 127 27.52 7.34 5.57
N ALA A 128 27.77 8.44 6.29
CA ALA A 128 26.73 9.40 6.65
C ALA A 128 26.14 10.15 5.44
N ALA A 129 26.89 10.32 4.35
CA ALA A 129 26.36 10.91 3.12
C ALA A 129 25.40 9.94 2.42
N LYS A 130 25.77 8.66 2.36
CA LYS A 130 24.93 7.58 1.82
C LYS A 130 23.63 7.42 2.61
N LEU A 131 23.69 7.34 3.95
CA LEU A 131 22.50 7.27 4.80
C LEU A 131 21.52 8.41 4.50
N ARG A 132 22.01 9.67 4.47
CA ARG A 132 21.17 10.83 4.16
C ARG A 132 20.56 10.75 2.76
N GLU A 133 21.31 10.24 1.78
CA GLU A 133 20.78 10.04 0.44
C GLU A 133 19.68 8.99 0.40
N THR A 134 19.89 7.84 1.02
CA THR A 134 18.90 6.76 1.11
C THR A 134 17.62 7.25 1.81
N GLN A 135 17.75 7.98 2.92
CA GLN A 135 16.59 8.56 3.63
C GLN A 135 15.79 9.54 2.76
N ARG A 136 16.45 10.37 1.95
CA ARG A 136 15.76 11.26 1.00
C ARG A 136 14.96 10.48 -0.04
N ARG A 137 15.58 9.46 -0.64
CA ARG A 137 14.92 8.60 -1.65
C ARG A 137 13.74 7.83 -1.04
N TYR A 138 13.93 7.28 0.15
CA TYR A 138 12.88 6.62 0.93
C TYR A 138 11.70 7.56 1.22
N THR A 139 11.97 8.82 1.58
CA THR A 139 10.90 9.81 1.83
C THR A 139 10.05 10.06 0.57
N SER A 140 10.68 10.16 -0.60
CA SER A 140 9.97 10.28 -1.88
C SER A 140 9.12 9.03 -2.17
N LEU A 141 9.69 7.84 -1.98
CA LEU A 141 9.00 6.57 -2.15
C LEU A 141 7.74 6.48 -1.28
N MET A 142 7.88 6.67 0.04
CA MET A 142 6.76 6.57 0.97
C MET A 142 5.67 7.58 0.68
N LYS A 143 6.06 8.80 0.30
CA LYS A 143 5.09 9.83 -0.10
C LYS A 143 4.28 9.39 -1.33
N ALA A 144 4.92 8.79 -2.32
CA ALA A 144 4.23 8.30 -3.52
C ALA A 144 3.31 7.12 -3.20
N MET A 145 3.78 6.15 -2.41
CA MET A 145 3.00 5.00 -1.97
C MET A 145 1.75 5.41 -1.18
N ARG A 146 1.90 6.23 -0.15
CA ARG A 146 0.76 6.73 0.66
C ARG A 146 -0.20 7.61 -0.15
N LYS A 147 0.31 8.33 -1.15
CA LYS A 147 -0.55 9.10 -2.07
C LYS A 147 -1.41 8.18 -2.94
N ALA A 148 -0.86 7.09 -3.46
CA ALA A 148 -1.62 6.07 -4.18
C ALA A 148 -2.66 5.41 -3.26
N GLU A 149 -2.25 4.99 -2.06
CA GLU A 149 -3.13 4.42 -1.03
C GLU A 149 -4.33 5.32 -0.73
N SER A 150 -4.10 6.63 -0.56
CA SER A 150 -5.17 7.60 -0.26
C SER A 150 -6.24 7.74 -1.36
N LYS A 151 -5.99 7.21 -2.56
CA LYS A 151 -6.95 7.22 -3.69
C LYS A 151 -7.85 5.99 -3.75
N MET A 152 -7.56 4.94 -2.97
CA MET A 152 -8.40 3.74 -2.93
C MET A 152 -9.74 3.97 -2.22
N PRO A 153 -9.82 4.62 -1.04
CA PRO A 153 -11.10 4.78 -0.34
C PRO A 153 -12.20 5.51 -1.13
N PRO A 154 -11.92 6.60 -1.88
CA PRO A 154 -12.94 7.23 -2.71
C PRO A 154 -13.55 6.31 -3.78
N VAL A 155 -12.76 5.39 -4.35
CA VAL A 155 -13.26 4.39 -5.31
C VAL A 155 -14.11 3.35 -4.58
N LEU A 156 -13.60 2.81 -3.47
CA LEU A 156 -14.29 1.78 -2.68
C LEU A 156 -15.64 2.27 -2.14
N ASN A 157 -15.71 3.51 -1.63
CA ASN A 157 -16.95 4.07 -1.11
C ASN A 157 -17.99 4.21 -2.24
N ALA A 158 -17.58 4.71 -3.41
CA ALA A 158 -18.49 4.84 -4.54
C ALA A 158 -19.00 3.46 -5.02
N LEU A 159 -18.12 2.45 -5.09
CA LEU A 159 -18.54 1.08 -5.42
C LEU A 159 -19.48 0.50 -4.36
N GLN A 160 -19.17 0.69 -3.07
CA GLN A 160 -19.98 0.21 -1.95
C GLN A 160 -21.40 0.77 -1.99
N ASP A 161 -21.54 2.09 -2.17
CA ASP A 161 -22.85 2.74 -2.22
C ASP A 161 -23.71 2.16 -3.35
N ASN A 162 -23.12 1.91 -4.51
CA ASN A 162 -23.82 1.35 -5.66
C ASN A 162 -24.17 -0.15 -5.47
N VAL A 163 -23.27 -0.93 -4.88
CA VAL A 163 -23.53 -2.35 -4.52
C VAL A 163 -24.70 -2.43 -3.53
N LEU A 164 -24.68 -1.62 -2.47
CA LEU A 164 -25.75 -1.59 -1.47
C LEU A 164 -27.08 -1.13 -2.08
N TYR A 165 -27.04 -0.12 -2.94
CA TYR A 165 -28.23 0.37 -3.61
C TYR A 165 -28.86 -0.69 -4.51
N LEU A 166 -28.05 -1.37 -5.32
CA LEU A 166 -28.51 -2.44 -6.21
C LEU A 166 -29.09 -3.62 -5.42
N LYS A 167 -28.44 -4.02 -4.32
CA LYS A 167 -28.91 -5.09 -3.42
C LYS A 167 -30.37 -4.93 -2.97
N HIS A 168 -30.77 -3.69 -2.71
CA HIS A 168 -32.12 -3.38 -2.22
C HIS A 168 -33.10 -3.04 -3.35
N ASN A 169 -32.60 -2.82 -4.57
CA ASN A 169 -33.37 -2.30 -5.69
C ASN A 169 -33.02 -3.05 -6.98
N LEU A 170 -33.25 -4.36 -7.05
CA LEU A 170 -33.04 -5.15 -8.28
C LEU A 170 -34.13 -4.85 -9.32
N ASN A 171 -34.12 -3.63 -9.86
CA ASN A 171 -35.04 -3.16 -10.90
C ASN A 171 -34.37 -2.17 -11.87
N ALA A 172 -35.07 -1.86 -12.97
CA ALA A 172 -34.56 -0.98 -14.02
C ALA A 172 -34.27 0.45 -13.54
N SER A 173 -35.00 0.96 -12.55
CA SER A 173 -34.73 2.29 -11.99
C SER A 173 -33.38 2.34 -11.28
N ALA A 174 -32.92 1.22 -10.70
CA ALA A 174 -31.62 1.19 -10.05
C ALA A 174 -30.46 1.27 -11.03
N ILE A 175 -30.58 0.63 -12.20
CA ILE A 175 -29.60 0.75 -13.28
C ILE A 175 -29.45 2.21 -13.74
N GLY A 176 -30.56 2.96 -13.83
CA GLY A 176 -30.53 4.39 -14.14
C GLY A 176 -29.82 5.24 -13.08
N ALA A 177 -29.88 4.86 -11.81
CA ALA A 177 -29.13 5.56 -10.75
C ALA A 177 -27.62 5.29 -10.87
N LEU A 178 -27.21 4.05 -11.10
CA LEU A 178 -25.80 3.67 -11.31
C LEU A 178 -25.19 4.40 -12.54
N GLN A 179 -25.97 4.60 -13.61
CA GLN A 179 -25.52 5.39 -14.77
C GLN A 179 -25.08 6.81 -14.40
N GLY A 180 -25.74 7.44 -13.41
CA GLY A 180 -25.36 8.77 -12.91
C GLY A 180 -24.01 8.79 -12.19
N GLU A 181 -23.60 7.67 -11.60
CA GLU A 181 -22.37 7.53 -10.82
C GLU A 181 -21.15 7.11 -11.67
N LEU A 182 -21.36 6.59 -12.89
CA LEU A 182 -20.30 6.05 -13.75
C LEU A 182 -19.13 7.02 -13.91
N SER A 183 -19.43 8.28 -14.28
CA SER A 183 -18.38 9.27 -14.53
C SER A 183 -17.55 9.60 -13.28
N THR A 184 -18.14 9.55 -12.09
CA THR A 184 -17.41 9.76 -10.83
C THR A 184 -16.47 8.60 -10.57
N ILE A 185 -16.93 7.36 -10.76
CA ILE A 185 -16.12 6.15 -10.55
C ILE A 185 -14.97 6.09 -11.56
N GLU A 186 -15.25 6.34 -12.85
CA GLU A 186 -14.22 6.42 -13.91
C GLU A 186 -13.11 7.41 -13.54
N ASN A 187 -13.49 8.61 -13.11
CA ASN A 187 -12.53 9.65 -12.72
C ASN A 187 -11.70 9.24 -11.49
N ASN A 188 -12.33 8.62 -10.48
CA ASN A 188 -11.62 8.17 -9.29
C ASN A 188 -10.63 7.04 -9.62
N VAL A 189 -11.04 6.08 -10.43
CA VAL A 189 -10.18 4.96 -10.88
C VAL A 189 -9.02 5.47 -11.73
N ALA A 190 -9.27 6.38 -12.67
CA ALA A 190 -8.20 6.99 -13.47
C ALA A 190 -7.16 7.73 -12.62
N GLN A 191 -7.61 8.48 -11.60
CA GLN A 191 -6.71 9.12 -10.64
C GLN A 191 -5.89 8.12 -9.82
N LEU A 192 -6.54 7.05 -9.36
CA LEU A 192 -5.90 5.98 -8.60
C LEU A 192 -4.80 5.30 -9.43
N ILE A 193 -5.12 4.87 -10.65
CA ILE A 193 -4.16 4.25 -11.58
C ILE A 193 -2.96 5.18 -11.83
N GLY A 194 -3.22 6.48 -12.04
CA GLY A 194 -2.15 7.47 -12.23
C GLY A 194 -1.23 7.62 -11.01
N GLN A 195 -1.77 7.56 -9.79
CA GLN A 195 -0.95 7.59 -8.57
C GLN A 195 -0.19 6.27 -8.36
N MET A 196 -0.79 5.12 -8.66
CA MET A 196 -0.13 3.82 -8.57
C MET A 196 1.06 3.73 -9.53
N ASN A 197 0.90 4.16 -10.78
CA ASN A 197 2.03 4.25 -11.74
C ASN A 197 3.18 5.13 -11.22
N SER A 198 2.85 6.23 -10.53
CA SER A 198 3.86 7.11 -9.93
C SER A 198 4.59 6.41 -8.77
N ALA A 199 3.86 5.67 -7.93
CA ALA A 199 4.44 4.92 -6.82
C ALA A 199 5.31 3.73 -7.28
N ILE A 200 4.89 3.04 -8.34
CA ILE A 200 5.65 1.96 -8.97
C ILE A 200 6.97 2.49 -9.53
N ALA A 201 6.95 3.63 -10.23
CA ALA A 201 8.17 4.25 -10.77
C ALA A 201 9.16 4.68 -9.66
N GLU A 202 8.65 5.24 -8.56
CA GLU A 202 9.48 5.57 -7.39
C GLU A 202 10.05 4.30 -6.72
N SER A 203 9.28 3.21 -6.69
CA SER A 203 9.72 1.91 -6.17
C SER A 203 10.90 1.37 -6.98
N ASP A 204 10.79 1.35 -8.31
CA ASP A 204 11.88 0.91 -9.19
C ASP A 204 13.12 1.79 -9.04
N ALA A 205 12.95 3.12 -8.93
CA ALA A 205 14.05 4.05 -8.72
C ALA A 205 14.75 3.83 -7.36
N PHE A 206 13.99 3.56 -6.30
CA PHE A 206 14.53 3.24 -4.99
C PHE A 206 15.30 1.93 -5.02
N ILE A 207 14.70 0.85 -5.55
CA ILE A 207 15.34 -0.46 -5.69
C ILE A 207 16.65 -0.35 -6.48
N ALA A 208 16.65 0.36 -7.61
CA ALA A 208 17.85 0.57 -8.41
C ALA A 208 18.95 1.32 -7.64
N SER A 209 18.59 2.33 -6.85
CA SER A 209 19.55 3.04 -5.99
C SER A 209 20.14 2.16 -4.88
N MET A 210 19.39 1.16 -4.45
CA MET A 210 19.77 0.19 -3.42
C MET A 210 20.52 -1.02 -3.97
N LYS A 211 20.69 -1.17 -5.28
CA LYS A 211 21.49 -2.25 -5.90
C LYS A 211 22.86 -1.78 -6.41
N ASN A 212 23.09 -0.48 -6.45
CA ASN A 212 24.38 0.16 -6.76
C ASN A 212 25.21 0.42 -5.50
#